data_AF-M6Q7P1-F1
#
_entry.id   AF-M6Q7P1-F1
#
_cell.length_a   1.000
_cell.length_b   1.000
_cell.length_c   1.000
_cell.angle_alpha   90.00
_cell.angle_beta   90.00
_cell.angle_gamma   90.00
#
_symmetry.space_group_name_H-M   'P 1'
#
loop_
_entity.id
_entity.type
_entity.pdbx_description
1 polymer ?
#
loop_
_entity_poly.entity_id
_entity_poly.type
_entity_poly.pdbx_seq_one_letter_code
_entity_poly.pdbx_strand_id
1 'polypeptide(L)'
;MILGRCKHGYHGGYPAGFLERARLLLVGGDQDAAIWHIPGGRAREYNGVRGGVNLSGFGKNDLTIDLDPECNPDICMDVRFIDTHFFPDENGSLTHIPSKAQLDLFESASEERILLRNLCKPKAIIIDRPYDEENADCYAPGRKFLPNLNKLLTDCLNLVDKGNLVGVLDYKWPNPSPRAMYEEVNVVSVGTGRGCNARWFTIWRKR
;
A
#
# COMPACT_ATOMS: atom_id res chain seq x y z
N MET A 1 0.20 -20.26 1.16
CA MET A 1 1.51 -19.66 0.83
C MET A 1 1.40 -19.02 -0.54
N ILE A 2 1.87 -17.78 -0.70
CA ILE A 2 2.04 -17.12 -2.00
C ILE A 2 3.51 -17.32 -2.41
N LEU A 3 3.72 -17.79 -3.63
CA LEU A 3 5.05 -17.85 -4.23
C LEU A 3 5.22 -16.67 -5.18
N GLY A 4 6.16 -15.81 -4.85
CA GLY A 4 6.64 -14.75 -5.73
C GLY A 4 8.05 -15.03 -6.21
N ARG A 5 8.52 -14.24 -7.18
CA ARG A 5 9.93 -14.22 -7.58
C ARG A 5 10.62 -13.03 -6.90
N CYS A 6 11.78 -13.28 -6.29
CA CYS A 6 12.66 -12.22 -5.79
C CYS A 6 13.10 -11.32 -6.97
N LYS A 7 13.12 -10.01 -6.74
CA LYS A 7 13.82 -9.07 -7.61
C LYS A 7 15.20 -8.84 -7.02
N HIS A 8 16.23 -9.38 -7.65
CA HIS A 8 17.60 -9.04 -7.27
C HIS A 8 17.85 -7.56 -7.62
N GLY A 9 18.32 -6.78 -6.65
CA GLY A 9 18.67 -5.36 -6.84
C GLY A 9 17.61 -4.33 -6.46
N TYR A 10 16.40 -4.75 -6.07
CA TYR A 10 15.37 -3.83 -5.57
C TYR A 10 14.94 -4.30 -4.18
N HIS A 11 15.25 -3.50 -3.17
CA HIS A 11 14.59 -3.66 -1.88
C HIS A 11 13.08 -3.22 -2.07
N GLY A 12 12.23 -3.26 -1.04
CA GLY A 12 10.87 -2.70 -0.92
C GLY A 12 9.87 -2.83 -2.08
N GLY A 13 10.04 -3.77 -3.01
CA GLY A 13 9.06 -4.02 -4.08
C GLY A 13 8.17 -5.22 -3.82
N TYR A 14 6.96 -5.25 -4.39
CA TYR A 14 6.14 -6.45 -4.42
C TYR A 14 6.91 -7.63 -5.04
N PRO A 15 6.80 -8.85 -4.49
CA PRO A 15 7.30 -10.04 -5.16
C PRO A 15 6.56 -10.23 -6.48
N ALA A 16 7.24 -10.65 -7.54
CA ALA A 16 6.59 -10.82 -8.84
C ALA A 16 5.44 -11.85 -8.73
N GLY A 17 4.24 -11.46 -9.18
CA GLY A 17 3.03 -12.29 -9.07
C GLY A 17 2.33 -12.20 -7.73
N PHE A 18 2.76 -11.37 -6.78
CA PHE A 18 2.04 -11.19 -5.51
C PHE A 18 0.68 -10.51 -5.71
N LEU A 19 0.62 -9.41 -6.50
CA LEU A 19 -0.58 -8.57 -6.61
C LEU A 19 -1.82 -9.34 -7.10
N GLU A 20 -1.66 -10.22 -8.09
CA GLU A 20 -2.76 -11.08 -8.57
C GLU A 20 -3.41 -11.89 -7.44
N ARG A 21 -2.58 -12.48 -6.56
CA ARG A 21 -3.07 -13.30 -5.45
C ARG A 21 -3.58 -12.45 -4.30
N ALA A 22 -2.95 -11.30 -4.05
CA ALA A 22 -3.44 -10.33 -3.08
C ALA A 22 -4.84 -9.83 -3.47
N ARG A 23 -5.08 -9.50 -4.75
CA ARG A 23 -6.39 -9.10 -5.26
C ARG A 23 -7.42 -10.21 -5.10
N LEU A 24 -7.07 -11.46 -5.40
CA LEU A 24 -7.97 -12.60 -5.17
C LEU A 24 -8.40 -12.70 -3.70
N LEU A 25 -7.46 -12.52 -2.77
CA LEU A 25 -7.72 -12.62 -1.34
C LEU A 25 -8.48 -11.41 -0.77
N LEU A 26 -8.26 -10.21 -1.31
CA LEU A 26 -8.84 -8.97 -0.77
C LEU A 26 -10.21 -8.63 -1.34
N VAL A 27 -10.43 -8.89 -2.63
CA VAL A 27 -11.65 -8.47 -3.36
C VAL A 27 -12.21 -9.57 -4.26
N GLY A 28 -11.84 -10.82 -4.04
CA GLY A 28 -12.37 -11.96 -4.81
C GLY A 28 -11.93 -11.99 -6.28
N GLY A 29 -10.87 -11.26 -6.64
CA GLY A 29 -10.37 -11.22 -8.01
C GLY A 29 -11.04 -10.16 -8.90
N ASP A 30 -12.01 -9.41 -8.37
CA ASP A 30 -12.69 -8.33 -9.07
C ASP A 30 -11.68 -7.30 -9.59
N GLN A 31 -11.63 -7.08 -10.91
CA GLN A 31 -10.70 -6.14 -11.55
C GLN A 31 -11.18 -4.68 -11.50
N ASP A 32 -12.45 -4.48 -11.19
CA ASP A 32 -13.09 -3.17 -11.12
C ASP A 32 -13.12 -2.63 -9.69
N ALA A 33 -12.91 -3.48 -8.69
CA ALA A 33 -12.70 -3.07 -7.32
C ALA A 33 -11.42 -2.21 -7.20
N ALA A 34 -11.56 -1.02 -6.61
CA ALA A 34 -10.45 -0.13 -6.32
C ALA A 34 -9.63 -0.64 -5.12
N ILE A 35 -8.33 -0.87 -5.33
CA ILE A 35 -7.35 -1.14 -4.28
C ILE A 35 -6.37 0.03 -4.18
N TRP A 36 -6.14 0.56 -2.98
CA TRP A 36 -5.07 1.54 -2.77
C TRP A 36 -3.79 0.85 -2.31
N HIS A 37 -2.64 1.25 -2.86
CA HIS A 37 -1.31 0.70 -2.54
C HIS A 37 -0.48 1.72 -1.75
N ILE A 38 -0.07 1.38 -0.53
CA ILE A 38 0.41 2.35 0.48
C ILE A 38 1.58 1.82 1.35
N PRO A 39 2.76 2.46 1.35
CA PRO A 39 3.33 3.11 0.18
C PRO A 39 3.43 2.09 -0.97
N GLY A 40 3.27 2.55 -2.21
CA GLY A 40 3.23 1.64 -3.35
C GLY A 40 3.31 2.33 -4.70
N GLY A 41 4.10 3.41 -4.81
CA GLY A 41 4.11 4.28 -5.98
C GLY A 41 4.28 3.54 -7.32
N ARG A 42 5.14 2.52 -7.36
CA ARG A 42 5.42 1.70 -8.56
C ARG A 42 4.56 0.44 -8.70
N ALA A 43 3.48 0.29 -7.93
CA ALA A 43 2.60 -0.89 -7.97
C ALA A 43 2.07 -1.19 -9.39
N ARG A 44 1.81 -0.15 -10.18
CA ARG A 44 1.32 -0.27 -11.57
C ARG A 44 2.29 -1.01 -12.48
N GLU A 45 3.60 -0.89 -12.25
CA GLU A 45 4.59 -1.54 -13.09
C GLU A 45 4.70 -3.06 -12.87
N TYR A 46 3.91 -3.60 -11.94
CA TYR A 46 3.77 -5.04 -11.71
C TYR A 46 2.73 -5.67 -12.63
N ASN A 47 2.13 -4.92 -13.55
CA ASN A 47 1.45 -5.49 -14.71
C ASN A 47 2.40 -5.58 -15.91
N GLY A 48 2.23 -6.62 -16.75
CA GLY A 48 2.98 -6.82 -17.98
C GLY A 48 3.96 -7.99 -17.94
N VAL A 49 4.83 -8.11 -18.94
CA VAL A 49 5.80 -9.21 -19.05
C VAL A 49 7.12 -8.81 -18.38
N ARG A 50 7.56 -9.53 -17.34
CA ARG A 50 8.90 -9.36 -16.77
C ARG A 50 9.62 -10.71 -16.69
N GLY A 51 10.76 -10.81 -17.38
CA GLY A 51 11.59 -12.02 -17.38
C GLY A 51 10.82 -13.27 -17.86
N GLY A 52 9.95 -13.10 -18.86
CA GLY A 52 9.12 -14.16 -19.44
C GLY A 52 7.85 -14.50 -18.66
N VAL A 53 7.59 -13.83 -17.53
CA VAL A 53 6.40 -14.07 -16.70
C VAL A 53 5.38 -12.95 -16.94
N ASN A 54 4.15 -13.32 -17.26
CA ASN A 54 3.01 -12.41 -17.26
C ASN A 54 2.65 -12.06 -15.82
N LEU A 55 2.74 -10.78 -15.48
CA LEU A 55 2.36 -10.24 -14.19
C LEU A 55 1.08 -9.43 -14.34
N SER A 56 0.20 -9.56 -13.35
CA SER A 56 -1.12 -8.95 -13.30
C SER A 56 -1.48 -8.62 -11.85
N GLY A 57 -2.62 -7.97 -11.64
CA GLY A 57 -3.22 -7.75 -10.32
C GLY A 57 -3.39 -6.28 -9.95
N PHE A 58 -2.68 -5.35 -10.60
CA PHE A 58 -3.01 -3.93 -10.50
C PHE A 58 -4.23 -3.64 -11.38
N GLY A 59 -5.31 -3.17 -10.77
CA GLY A 59 -6.61 -2.94 -11.40
C GLY A 59 -6.72 -1.56 -12.05
N LYS A 60 -7.76 -1.37 -12.87
CA LYS A 60 -7.98 -0.10 -13.60
C LYS A 60 -8.33 1.07 -12.67
N ASN A 61 -8.94 0.76 -11.52
CA ASN A 61 -9.39 1.73 -10.52
C ASN A 61 -8.45 1.80 -9.30
N ASP A 62 -7.29 1.14 -9.36
CA ASP A 62 -6.31 1.18 -8.29
C ASP A 62 -5.57 2.51 -8.27
N LEU A 63 -5.21 2.94 -7.06
CA LEU A 63 -4.43 4.15 -6.83
C LEU A 63 -3.16 3.82 -6.06
N THR A 64 -2.07 4.48 -6.40
CA THR A 64 -0.82 4.43 -5.66
C THR A 64 -0.64 5.68 -4.81
N ILE A 65 -0.26 5.50 -3.55
CA ILE A 65 0.11 6.58 -2.64
C ILE A 65 1.56 6.34 -2.24
N ASP A 66 2.39 7.35 -2.40
CA ASP A 66 3.81 7.27 -2.02
C ASP A 66 4.35 8.66 -1.70
N LEU A 67 5.40 8.73 -0.90
CA LEU A 67 6.09 9.99 -0.64
C LEU A 67 7.14 10.28 -1.70
N ASP A 68 7.69 9.25 -2.35
CA ASP A 68 8.72 9.41 -3.39
C ASP A 68 8.11 9.86 -4.74
N PRO A 69 8.35 11.10 -5.19
CA PRO A 69 7.85 11.58 -6.48
C PRO A 69 8.45 10.85 -7.68
N GLU A 70 9.63 10.23 -7.53
CA GLU A 70 10.30 9.43 -8.58
C GLU A 70 9.61 8.08 -8.81
N CYS A 71 8.70 7.69 -7.92
CA CYS A 71 7.79 6.58 -8.14
C CYS A 71 6.54 6.98 -8.95
N ASN A 72 6.37 8.27 -9.24
CA ASN A 72 5.21 8.86 -9.91
C ASN A 72 3.86 8.33 -9.37
N PRO A 73 3.61 8.46 -8.04
CA PRO A 73 2.37 7.96 -7.46
C PRO A 73 1.16 8.77 -7.93
N ASP A 74 -0.03 8.16 -7.89
CA ASP A 74 -1.28 8.88 -8.16
C ASP A 74 -1.50 9.98 -7.10
N ILE A 75 -1.10 9.74 -5.86
CA ILE A 75 -1.09 10.71 -4.75
C ILE A 75 0.30 10.74 -4.11
N CYS A 76 1.00 11.87 -4.25
CA CYS A 76 2.31 12.09 -3.66
C CYS A 76 2.15 12.68 -2.25
N MET A 77 2.33 11.88 -1.19
CA MET A 77 2.18 12.33 0.19
C MET A 77 2.88 11.43 1.21
N ASP A 78 3.10 11.96 2.42
CA ASP A 78 3.62 11.19 3.54
C ASP A 78 2.49 10.41 4.22
N VAL A 79 2.49 9.10 4.01
CA VAL A 79 1.45 8.16 4.49
C VAL A 79 1.35 8.09 6.02
N ARG A 80 2.31 8.65 6.77
CA ARG A 80 2.21 8.77 8.24
C ARG A 80 1.08 9.69 8.68
N PHE A 81 0.62 10.56 7.78
CA PHE A 81 -0.41 11.55 7.99
C PHE A 81 -1.69 11.25 7.23
N ILE A 82 -1.89 10.01 6.76
CA ILE A 82 -3.03 9.63 5.92
C ILE A 82 -4.39 9.92 6.58
N ASP A 83 -4.47 9.73 7.90
CA ASP A 83 -5.63 10.03 8.75
C ASP A 83 -6.02 11.51 8.82
N THR A 84 -5.12 12.42 8.45
CA THR A 84 -5.35 13.87 8.47
C THR A 84 -5.47 14.49 7.08
N HIS A 85 -5.37 13.68 6.02
CA HIS A 85 -5.41 14.15 4.63
C HIS A 85 -6.58 13.55 3.85
N PHE A 86 -7.20 12.48 4.34
CA PHE A 86 -8.41 11.90 3.75
C PHE A 86 -9.57 12.02 4.72
N PHE A 87 -10.62 12.72 4.29
CA PHE A 87 -11.82 12.95 5.09
C PHE A 87 -13.03 12.35 4.40
N PRO A 88 -13.86 11.57 5.12
CA PRO A 88 -15.11 11.07 4.57
C PRO A 88 -16.05 12.25 4.27
N ASP A 89 -16.60 12.24 3.05
CA ASP A 89 -17.69 13.13 2.63
C ASP A 89 -19.06 12.48 2.93
N GLU A 90 -20.11 13.29 2.96
CA GLU A 90 -21.50 12.87 3.21
C GLU A 90 -21.99 11.82 2.21
N ASN A 91 -21.43 11.83 0.99
CA ASN A 91 -21.78 10.90 -0.09
C ASN A 91 -21.00 9.56 -0.04
N GLY A 92 -20.20 9.33 1.01
CA GLY A 92 -19.38 8.12 1.13
C GLY A 92 -18.08 8.15 0.33
N SER A 93 -17.74 9.29 -0.28
CA SER A 93 -16.44 9.56 -0.92
C SER A 93 -15.38 9.98 0.12
N LEU A 94 -14.13 10.10 -0.30
CA LEU A 94 -13.02 10.66 0.46
C LEU A 94 -12.52 11.94 -0.20
N THR A 95 -12.51 13.04 0.54
CA THR A 95 -11.86 14.28 0.14
C THR A 95 -10.39 14.22 0.54
N HIS A 96 -9.50 14.28 -0.45
CA HIS A 96 -8.06 14.40 -0.23
C HIS A 96 -7.66 15.88 -0.13
N ILE A 97 -7.10 16.28 1.01
CA ILE A 97 -6.53 17.60 1.26
C ILE A 97 -5.00 17.49 1.17
N PRO A 98 -4.35 18.03 0.13
CA PRO A 98 -2.90 17.98 0.01
C PRO A 98 -2.21 18.87 1.06
N SER A 99 -1.10 18.40 1.62
CA SER A 99 -0.24 19.24 2.48
C SER A 99 0.86 19.89 1.66
N LYS A 100 0.87 21.24 1.64
CA LYS A 100 1.94 22.02 1.02
C LYS A 100 3.31 21.73 1.65
N ALA A 101 3.36 21.52 2.97
CA ALA A 101 4.61 21.28 3.70
C ALA A 101 5.30 19.95 3.35
N GLN A 102 4.58 18.98 2.79
CA GLN A 102 5.15 17.71 2.33
C GLN A 102 5.73 17.79 0.92
N LEU A 103 5.27 18.75 0.11
CA LEU A 103 5.75 18.95 -1.26
C LEU A 103 7.12 19.65 -1.27
N ASP A 104 7.37 20.52 -0.29
CA ASP A 104 8.68 21.16 -0.09
C ASP A 104 9.81 20.16 0.24
N LEU A 105 9.48 18.89 0.53
CA LEU A 105 10.48 17.82 0.72
C LEU A 105 11.18 17.43 -0.60
N PHE A 106 10.59 17.76 -1.76
CA PHE A 106 11.14 17.43 -3.07
C PHE A 106 11.00 18.62 -4.02
N GLU A 107 12.13 19.13 -4.53
CA GLU A 107 12.21 20.34 -5.38
C GLU A 107 11.39 20.27 -6.69
N SER A 108 10.84 19.11 -7.05
CA SER A 108 10.20 18.82 -8.35
C SER A 108 8.67 18.64 -8.33
N ALA A 109 7.99 18.87 -7.19
CA ALA A 109 6.55 18.68 -7.14
C ALA A 109 5.78 19.79 -7.91
N SER A 110 5.19 19.44 -9.06
CA SER A 110 4.38 20.37 -9.87
C SER A 110 3.08 20.78 -9.17
N GLU A 111 2.63 22.02 -9.39
CA GLU A 111 1.41 22.60 -8.78
C GLU A 111 0.12 21.79 -9.08
N GLU A 112 0.07 21.03 -10.18
CA GLU A 112 -1.05 20.14 -10.52
C GLU A 112 -1.29 19.02 -9.50
N ARG A 113 -0.27 18.67 -8.68
CA ARG A 113 -0.41 17.68 -7.60
C ARG A 113 -1.14 18.24 -6.37
N ILE A 114 -1.47 19.54 -6.35
CA ILE A 114 -2.08 20.28 -5.23
C ILE A 114 -3.61 20.46 -5.40
N LEU A 115 -4.26 19.61 -6.19
CA LEU A 115 -5.70 19.69 -6.35
C LEU A 115 -6.42 18.90 -5.24
N LEU A 116 -7.45 19.51 -4.65
CA LEU A 116 -8.45 18.80 -3.88
C LEU A 116 -9.06 17.72 -4.77
N ARG A 117 -9.09 16.48 -4.29
CA ARG A 117 -9.64 15.34 -5.05
C ARG A 117 -10.76 14.69 -4.25
N ASN A 118 -11.89 14.50 -4.91
CA ASN A 118 -12.95 13.63 -4.41
C ASN A 118 -12.71 12.23 -4.99
N LEU A 119 -12.41 11.28 -4.11
CA LEU A 119 -12.05 9.91 -4.46
C LEU A 119 -13.13 8.97 -3.95
N CYS A 120 -13.42 7.91 -4.70
CA CYS A 120 -14.21 6.82 -4.15
C CYS A 120 -13.41 6.11 -3.05
N LYS A 121 -14.10 5.67 -1.99
CA LYS A 121 -13.48 4.81 -0.99
C LYS A 121 -12.96 3.52 -1.62
N PRO A 122 -11.74 3.08 -1.25
CA PRO A 122 -11.22 1.82 -1.73
C PRO A 122 -12.02 0.63 -1.19
N LYS A 123 -12.18 -0.41 -2.01
CA LYS A 123 -12.69 -1.72 -1.58
C LYS A 123 -11.67 -2.49 -0.77
N ALA A 124 -10.38 -2.24 -0.98
CA ALA A 124 -9.32 -2.74 -0.14
C ALA A 124 -8.08 -1.84 -0.15
N ILE A 125 -7.21 -2.01 0.82
CA ILE A 125 -5.89 -1.36 0.86
C ILE A 125 -4.83 -2.44 0.97
N ILE A 126 -3.70 -2.27 0.27
CA ILE A 126 -2.48 -3.05 0.48
C ILE A 126 -1.42 -2.13 1.05
N ILE A 127 -0.92 -2.50 2.22
CA ILE A 127 0.24 -1.88 2.84
C ILE A 127 1.51 -2.64 2.45
N ASP A 128 2.45 -1.97 1.80
CA ASP A 128 3.79 -2.51 1.46
C ASP A 128 4.86 -1.53 1.94
N ARG A 129 5.05 -1.45 3.26
CA ARG A 129 6.02 -0.52 3.84
C ARG A 129 7.42 -0.84 3.30
N PRO A 130 8.28 0.17 3.07
CA PRO A 130 9.69 -0.01 2.76
C PRO A 130 10.45 -0.68 3.93
N TYR A 131 10.28 -1.99 4.03
CA TYR A 131 10.92 -2.93 4.95
C TYR A 131 11.01 -2.52 6.42
N ASP A 132 11.81 -3.26 7.18
CA ASP A 132 12.17 -3.02 8.56
C ASP A 132 13.12 -1.81 8.70
N GLU A 133 13.40 -1.45 9.95
CA GLU A 133 14.24 -0.30 10.27
C GLU A 133 15.67 -0.41 9.71
N GLU A 134 16.18 -1.63 9.52
CA GLU A 134 17.52 -1.89 9.01
C GLU A 134 17.64 -1.54 7.52
N ASN A 135 16.59 -1.80 6.74
CA ASN A 135 16.58 -1.61 5.30
C ASN A 135 15.88 -0.32 4.84
N ALA A 136 15.32 0.47 5.77
CA ALA A 136 14.52 1.64 5.44
C ALA A 136 15.31 2.75 4.71
N ASP A 137 16.64 2.82 4.92
CA ASP A 137 17.50 3.77 4.18
C ASP A 137 17.80 3.33 2.74
N CYS A 138 17.47 2.08 2.36
CA CYS A 138 17.55 1.60 0.98
C CYS A 138 16.31 2.00 0.14
N TYR A 139 15.37 2.74 0.73
CA TYR A 139 14.19 3.31 0.08
C TYR A 139 14.31 4.82 0.09
N ALA A 140 13.97 5.48 -1.01
CA ALA A 140 13.54 6.86 -0.90
C ALA A 140 12.20 6.88 -0.14
N PRO A 141 12.00 7.80 0.83
CA PRO A 141 12.87 8.90 1.24
C PRO A 141 13.76 8.63 2.47
N GLY A 142 13.94 7.37 2.85
CA GLY A 142 14.82 6.93 3.93
C GLY A 142 14.10 6.69 5.26
N ARG A 143 14.81 6.15 6.27
CA ARG A 143 14.18 5.68 7.51
C ARG A 143 13.43 6.76 8.28
N LYS A 144 13.81 8.03 8.12
CA LYS A 144 13.15 9.18 8.77
C LYS A 144 11.66 9.24 8.44
N PHE A 145 11.24 8.65 7.32
CA PHE A 145 9.86 8.61 6.85
C PHE A 145 9.22 7.22 6.96
N LEU A 146 9.88 6.24 7.58
CA LEU A 146 9.33 4.91 7.79
C LEU A 146 8.05 4.99 8.64
N PRO A 147 6.88 4.57 8.14
CA PRO A 147 5.65 4.63 8.91
C PRO A 147 5.63 3.58 10.01
N ASN A 148 5.05 3.94 11.16
CA ASN A 148 4.74 2.96 12.20
C ASN A 148 3.67 2.00 11.67
N LEU A 149 3.99 0.70 11.59
CA LEU A 149 3.12 -0.28 10.95
C LEU A 149 1.72 -0.37 11.60
N ASN A 150 1.65 -0.37 12.93
CA ASN A 150 0.38 -0.51 13.64
C ASN A 150 -0.50 0.73 13.43
N LYS A 151 0.09 1.93 13.52
CA LYS A 151 -0.64 3.18 13.23
C LYS A 151 -1.14 3.19 11.79
N LEU A 152 -0.27 2.91 10.82
CA LEU A 152 -0.64 2.91 9.41
C LEU A 152 -1.76 1.91 9.11
N LEU A 153 -1.70 0.71 9.69
CA LEU A 153 -2.78 -0.28 9.58
C LEU A 153 -4.10 0.25 10.15
N THR A 154 -4.09 0.83 11.35
CA THR A 154 -5.33 1.37 11.95
C THR A 154 -5.90 2.53 11.15
N ASP A 155 -5.04 3.41 10.61
CA ASP A 155 -5.48 4.53 9.79
C ASP A 155 -6.12 4.02 8.49
N CYS A 156 -5.48 3.07 7.80
CA CYS A 156 -6.02 2.46 6.59
C CYS A 156 -7.35 1.71 6.85
N LEU A 157 -7.48 1.02 7.98
CA LEU A 157 -8.73 0.35 8.38
C LEU A 157 -9.87 1.33 8.64
N ASN A 158 -9.58 2.59 8.94
CA ASN A 158 -10.58 3.64 9.10
C ASN A 158 -10.96 4.33 7.78
N LEU A 159 -10.16 4.16 6.71
CA LEU A 159 -10.45 4.70 5.37
C LEU A 159 -11.35 3.79 4.54
N VAL A 160 -11.30 2.48 4.78
CA VAL A 160 -12.17 1.51 4.11
C VAL A 160 -13.52 1.40 4.83
N ASP A 161 -14.58 1.05 4.10
CA ASP A 161 -15.88 0.76 4.70
C ASP A 161 -15.84 -0.50 5.57
N LYS A 162 -16.78 -0.59 6.51
CA LYS A 162 -16.92 -1.78 7.37
C LYS A 162 -17.14 -3.03 6.51
N GLY A 163 -16.36 -4.07 6.78
CA GLY A 163 -16.37 -5.33 6.02
C GLY A 163 -15.32 -5.40 4.90
N ASN A 164 -14.79 -4.27 4.44
CA ASN A 164 -13.67 -4.24 3.50
C ASN A 164 -12.35 -4.58 4.21
N LEU A 165 -11.34 -4.94 3.41
CA LEU A 165 -10.11 -5.55 3.89
C LEU A 165 -8.89 -4.65 3.71
N VAL A 166 -7.96 -4.72 4.67
CA VAL A 166 -6.62 -4.14 4.57
C VAL A 166 -5.59 -5.26 4.67
N GLY A 167 -4.83 -5.46 3.61
CA GLY A 167 -3.69 -6.38 3.57
C GLY A 167 -2.40 -5.67 3.95
N VAL A 168 -1.51 -6.35 4.67
CA VAL A 168 -0.18 -5.85 5.06
C VAL A 168 0.86 -6.86 4.60
N LEU A 169 1.75 -6.46 3.70
CA LEU A 169 2.90 -7.24 3.26
C LEU A 169 4.18 -6.75 3.96
N ASP A 170 4.70 -7.55 4.89
CA ASP A 170 5.76 -7.08 5.79
C ASP A 170 6.59 -8.20 6.41
N TYR A 171 7.79 -7.88 6.92
CA TYR A 171 8.57 -8.79 7.77
C TYR A 171 8.03 -8.88 9.19
N LYS A 172 7.43 -7.80 9.70
CA LYS A 172 6.82 -7.76 11.03
C LYS A 172 5.32 -8.08 10.91
N TRP A 173 4.85 -8.98 11.75
CA TRP A 173 3.43 -9.26 11.90
C TRP A 173 2.79 -8.17 12.78
N PRO A 174 1.81 -7.39 12.29
CA PRO A 174 1.23 -6.29 13.04
C PRO A 174 0.36 -6.76 14.22
N ASN A 175 0.18 -5.87 15.19
CA ASN A 175 -0.69 -6.04 16.35
C ASN A 175 -1.42 -4.69 16.63
N PRO A 176 -2.47 -4.37 15.84
CA PRO A 176 -3.16 -3.09 15.94
C PRO A 176 -3.91 -2.93 17.26
N SER A 177 -3.98 -1.69 17.75
CA SER A 177 -4.64 -1.34 19.01
C SER A 177 -5.74 -0.29 18.80
N PRO A 178 -6.85 -0.34 19.54
CA PRO A 178 -7.26 -1.40 20.47
C PRO A 178 -7.67 -2.68 19.73
N ARG A 179 -7.18 -3.83 20.21
CA ARG A 179 -7.41 -5.15 19.61
C ARG A 179 -8.89 -5.48 19.40
N ALA A 180 -9.77 -4.96 20.27
CA ALA A 180 -11.21 -5.20 20.20
C ALA A 180 -11.91 -4.56 18.99
N MET A 181 -11.28 -3.61 18.30
CA MET A 181 -11.85 -2.95 17.11
C MET A 181 -11.48 -3.63 15.79
N TYR A 182 -10.49 -4.53 15.80
CA TYR A 182 -9.91 -5.08 14.60
C TYR A 182 -9.90 -6.62 14.64
N GLU A 183 -9.92 -7.22 13.47
CA GLU A 183 -9.88 -8.68 13.32
C GLU A 183 -8.87 -9.05 12.25
N GLU A 184 -7.98 -9.97 12.59
CA GLU A 184 -7.15 -10.68 11.62
C GLU A 184 -8.00 -11.75 10.95
N VAL A 185 -8.16 -11.63 9.64
CA VAL A 185 -9.01 -12.51 8.82
C VAL A 185 -8.19 -13.63 8.19
N ASN A 186 -6.93 -13.35 7.82
CA ASN A 186 -6.08 -14.32 7.16
C ASN A 186 -4.60 -13.95 7.28
N VAL A 187 -3.73 -14.95 7.20
CA VAL A 187 -2.27 -14.79 7.21
C VAL A 187 -1.64 -15.76 6.23
N VAL A 188 -0.84 -15.21 5.32
CA VAL A 188 -0.21 -15.99 4.25
C VAL A 188 1.27 -15.66 4.18
N SER A 189 2.12 -16.67 4.27
CA SER A 189 3.54 -16.51 3.98
C SER A 189 3.77 -16.23 2.49
N VAL A 190 4.63 -15.26 2.20
CA VAL A 190 5.02 -14.84 0.84
C VAL A 190 6.50 -15.15 0.65
N GLY A 191 6.77 -16.30 0.02
CA GLY A 191 8.13 -16.75 -0.29
C GLY A 191 8.60 -16.24 -1.64
N THR A 192 9.91 -15.96 -1.78
CA THR A 192 10.49 -15.34 -2.99
C THR A 192 11.55 -16.21 -3.69
N GLY A 193 11.66 -17.48 -3.29
CA GLY A 193 12.66 -18.44 -3.77
C GLY A 193 13.61 -18.91 -2.65
N ARG A 194 14.45 -19.91 -2.94
CA ARG A 194 15.46 -20.40 -1.98
C ARG A 194 16.56 -19.36 -1.80
N GLY A 195 17.03 -19.17 -0.56
CA GLY A 195 18.09 -18.20 -0.23
C GLY A 195 17.64 -16.73 -0.19
N CYS A 196 16.33 -16.46 -0.27
CA CYS A 196 15.76 -15.12 -0.16
C CYS A 196 14.89 -15.00 1.10
N ASN A 197 14.68 -13.77 1.59
CA ASN A 197 13.79 -13.51 2.72
C ASN A 197 12.31 -13.65 2.30
N ALA A 198 11.51 -14.19 3.21
CA ALA A 198 10.06 -14.26 3.09
C ALA A 198 9.40 -13.13 3.89
N ARG A 199 8.18 -12.77 3.49
CA ARG A 199 7.33 -11.80 4.20
C ARG A 199 6.00 -12.44 4.60
N TRP A 200 5.31 -11.80 5.52
CA TRP A 200 3.93 -12.12 5.89
C TRP A 200 2.99 -11.20 5.14
N PHE A 201 1.96 -11.78 4.54
CA PHE A 201 0.79 -11.06 4.07
C PHE A 201 -0.35 -11.31 5.06
N THR A 202 -0.61 -10.33 5.93
CA THR A 202 -1.67 -10.41 6.94
C THR A 202 -2.87 -9.58 6.48
N ILE A 203 -4.08 -10.07 6.66
CA ILE A 203 -5.31 -9.44 6.17
C ILE A 203 -6.20 -9.12 7.36
N TRP A 204 -6.66 -7.88 7.40
CA TRP A 204 -7.37 -7.32 8.53
C TRP A 204 -8.69 -6.68 8.10
N ARG A 205 -9.64 -6.61 9.03
CA ARG A 205 -10.87 -5.84 8.87
C ARG A 205 -11.26 -5.11 10.14
N LYS A 206 -12.06 -4.06 9.99
CA LYS A 206 -12.73 -3.37 11.09
C LYS A 206 -13.96 -4.16 11.52
N ARG A 207 -14.13 -4.36 12.83
CA ARG A 207 -15.25 -5.12 13.43
C ARG A 207 -16.59 -4.39 13.38
#